data_AF-A0A1S1LS11-F1
#
_entry.id   AF-A0A1S1LS11-F1
#
_cell.length_a   1.000
_cell.length_b   1.000
_cell.length_c   1.000
_cell.angle_alpha   90.00
_cell.angle_beta   90.00
_cell.angle_gamma   90.00
#
_symmetry.space_group_name_H-M   'P 1'
#
loop_
_entity.id
_entity.type
_entity.pdbx_description
1 polymer ?
#
loop_
_entity_poly.entity_id
_entity_poly.type
_entity_poly.pdbx_seq_one_letter_code
_entity_poly.pdbx_strand_id
1 'polypeptide(L)' 'MDVVKRADQLAVGDEIVEDNGSYRQVRGLNLPGTDWNPHKTVVRINLGYGWLSWPVTKKVTVISPTSR' A
#
# COMPACT_ATOMS: atom_id res chain seq x y z
N MET A 1 -9.73 -14.02 2.36
CA MET A 1 -8.57 -14.48 3.15
C MET A 1 -7.56 -13.35 3.19
N ASP A 2 -7.01 -13.04 4.37
CA ASP A 2 -6.09 -11.92 4.55
C ASP A 2 -4.66 -12.37 4.25
N VAL A 3 -3.89 -11.53 3.56
CA VAL A 3 -2.52 -11.80 3.15
C VAL A 3 -1.63 -10.66 3.61
N VAL A 4 -0.47 -10.97 4.20
CA VAL A 4 0.52 -9.95 4.53
C VAL A 4 1.40 -9.70 3.31
N LYS A 5 1.35 -8.47 2.78
CA LYS A 5 2.24 -7.98 1.71
C LYS A 5 3.24 -6.98 2.29
N ARG A 6 4.34 -6.76 1.58
CA ARG A 6 5.18 -5.57 1.78
C ARG A 6 4.61 -4.37 1.02
N ALA A 7 5.01 -3.16 1.41
CA ALA A 7 4.55 -1.93 0.76
C ALA A 7 4.90 -1.88 -0.74
N ASP A 8 6.05 -2.44 -1.15
CA ASP A 8 6.48 -2.54 -2.55
C ASP A 8 5.70 -3.59 -3.37
N GLN A 9 4.87 -4.39 -2.72
CA GLN A 9 4.06 -5.46 -3.33
C GLN A 9 2.57 -5.08 -3.40
N LEU A 10 2.19 -3.91 -2.90
CA LEU A 10 0.81 -3.44 -2.96
C LEU A 10 0.44 -3.02 -4.38
N ALA A 11 -0.83 -3.20 -4.71
CA ALA A 11 -1.44 -2.75 -5.95
C ALA A 11 -2.53 -1.71 -5.69
N VAL A 12 -2.78 -0.82 -6.65
CA VAL A 12 -3.98 0.03 -6.62
C VAL A 12 -5.21 -0.87 -6.64
N GLY A 13 -6.16 -0.60 -5.75
CA GLY A 13 -7.34 -1.43 -5.51
C GLY A 13 -7.21 -2.39 -4.34
N ASP A 14 -6.00 -2.68 -3.85
CA ASP A 14 -5.82 -3.49 -2.63
C ASP A 14 -6.53 -2.81 -1.44
N GLU A 15 -7.32 -3.59 -0.70
CA GLU A 15 -7.89 -3.15 0.59
C GLU A 15 -6.95 -3.56 1.72
N ILE A 16 -6.54 -2.61 2.53
CA ILE A 16 -5.59 -2.79 3.62
C ILE A 16 -6.23 -2.56 4.98
N VAL A 17 -5.66 -3.18 6.00
CA VAL A 17 -6.00 -2.91 7.40
C VAL A 17 -4.99 -1.92 7.97
N GLU A 18 -5.48 -0.78 8.46
CA GLU A 18 -4.67 0.21 9.18
C GLU A 18 -4.48 -0.23 10.65
N ASP A 19 -3.48 0.36 11.34
CA ASP A 19 -3.13 -0.02 12.72
C ASP A 19 -4.28 0.22 13.73
N ASN A 20 -5.24 1.08 13.38
CA ASN A 20 -6.47 1.34 14.16
C ASN A 20 -7.61 0.33 13.86
N GLY A 21 -7.35 -0.70 13.05
CA GLY A 21 -8.32 -1.72 12.64
C GLY A 21 -9.29 -1.26 11.54
N SER A 22 -9.14 -0.04 11.00
CA SER A 22 -9.97 0.44 9.90
C SER A 22 -9.47 -0.06 8.55
N TYR A 23 -10.38 -0.11 7.57
CA TYR A 23 -10.09 -0.58 6.22
C TYR A 23 -9.98 0.57 5.24
N ARG A 24 -8.94 0.52 4.40
CA ARG A 24 -8.71 1.53 3.36
C ARG A 24 -8.29 0.89 2.06
N GLN A 25 -8.73 1.45 0.94
CA GLN A 25 -8.28 1.03 -0.37
C GLN A 25 -7.07 1.85 -0.82
N VAL A 26 -6.08 1.19 -1.39
CA VAL A 26 -4.97 1.82 -2.10
C VAL A 26 -5.48 2.50 -3.37
N ARG A 27 -5.39 3.83 -3.43
CA ARG A 27 -5.86 4.64 -4.56
C ARG A 27 -4.76 5.08 -5.52
N GLY A 28 -3.52 5.08 -5.07
CA GLY A 28 -2.37 5.49 -5.89
C GLY A 28 -1.07 4.99 -5.28
N LEU A 29 -0.09 4.72 -6.14
CA LEU A 29 1.18 4.12 -5.71
C LEU A 29 2.31 4.58 -6.64
N ASN A 30 3.37 5.17 -6.06
CA ASN A 30 4.62 5.42 -6.78
C ASN A 30 5.71 4.53 -6.19
N LEU A 31 6.13 3.55 -6.99
CA LEU A 31 7.16 2.58 -6.61
C LEU A 31 8.54 3.22 -6.49
N PRO A 32 9.46 2.61 -5.72
CA PRO A 32 10.81 3.13 -5.54
C PRO A 32 11.59 3.16 -6.86
N GLY A 33 12.43 4.19 -7.05
CA GLY A 33 13.31 4.31 -8.21
C GLY A 33 12.59 4.62 -9.52
N THR A 34 11.36 5.13 -9.46
CA THR A 34 10.62 5.64 -10.63
C THR A 34 10.81 7.15 -10.79
N ASP A 35 10.51 7.72 -11.95
CA ASP A 35 10.63 9.17 -12.18
C ASP A 35 9.83 10.01 -11.18
N TRP A 36 8.67 9.49 -10.76
CA TRP A 36 7.78 10.13 -9.78
C TRP A 36 8.16 9.83 -8.31
N ASN A 37 9.14 8.97 -8.08
CA ASN A 37 9.68 8.63 -6.76
C ASN A 37 11.13 8.11 -6.87
N PRO A 38 12.14 9.00 -6.94
CA PRO A 38 13.53 8.60 -7.14
C PRO A 38 14.15 7.90 -5.91
N HIS A 39 13.48 7.90 -4.75
CA HIS A 39 13.97 7.20 -3.57
C HIS A 39 13.88 5.68 -3.76
N LYS A 40 14.98 4.96 -3.50
CA LYS A 40 15.06 3.50 -3.70
C LYS A 40 14.44 2.67 -2.58
N THR A 41 14.17 3.27 -1.42
CA THR A 41 13.76 2.55 -0.20
C THR A 41 12.38 2.92 0.30
N VAL A 42 11.68 3.81 -0.41
CA VAL A 42 10.38 4.35 -0.01
C VAL A 42 9.36 4.11 -1.11
N VAL A 43 8.16 3.67 -0.73
CA VAL A 43 6.96 3.67 -1.57
C VAL A 43 6.11 4.87 -1.18
N ARG A 44 5.63 5.62 -2.17
CA ARG A 44 4.61 6.65 -1.93
C ARG A 44 3.25 6.05 -2.19
N ILE A 45 2.36 6.11 -1.21
CA ILE A 45 1.03 5.49 -1.29
C ILE A 45 -0.07 6.51 -0.99
N ASN A 46 -1.18 6.42 -1.70
CA ASN A 46 -2.37 7.24 -1.47
C ASN A 46 -3.54 6.37 -1.02
N LEU A 47 -4.11 6.69 0.14
CA LEU A 47 -5.23 5.96 0.77
C LEU A 47 -6.54 6.78 0.77
N GLY A 48 -6.62 7.84 -0.05
CA GLY A 48 -7.78 8.71 -0.18
C GLY A 48 -7.78 9.95 0.73
N TYR A 49 -6.77 10.12 1.59
CA TYR A 49 -6.60 11.30 2.46
C TYR A 49 -5.24 12.00 2.28
N GLY A 50 -4.53 11.68 1.19
CA GLY A 50 -3.22 12.25 0.88
C GLY A 50 -2.17 11.18 0.56
N TRP A 51 -0.96 11.64 0.26
CA TRP A 51 0.18 10.78 -0.02
C TRP A 51 1.02 10.55 1.22
N LEU A 52 1.25 9.28 1.53
CA LEU A 52 2.08 8.81 2.63
C LEU A 52 3.39 8.24 2.08
N SER A 53 4.44 8.26 2.89
CA SER A 53 5.71 7.61 2.59
C SER A 53 5.88 6.39 3.50
N TRP A 54 6.01 5.21 2.92
CA TRP A 54 6.30 3.98 3.65
C TRP A 54 7.64 3.40 3.24
N PRO A 55 8.43 2.85 4.17
CA PRO A 55 9.59 2.06 3.80
C PRO A 55 9.12 0.82 3.02
N VAL A 56 9.89 0.41 2.01
CA VAL A 56 9.57 -0.79 1.19
C VAL A 56 9.36 -2.05 2.02
N THR A 57 10.01 -2.13 3.19
CA THR A 57 9.91 -3.26 4.12
C THR A 57 8.67 -3.23 5.02
N LYS A 58 7.87 -2.16 5.01
CA LYS A 58 6.64 -2.10 5.83
C LYS A 58 5.72 -3.25 5.43
N LYS A 59 5.34 -4.05 6.43
CA LYS A 59 4.35 -5.12 6.28
C LYS A 59 2.95 -4.53 6.41
N VAL A 60 2.05 -4.96 5.54
CA VAL A 60 0.68 -4.48 5.44
C VAL A 60 -0.24 -5.68 5.26
N THR A 61 -1.27 -5.77 6.07
CA THR A 61 -2.31 -6.79 5.92
C THR A 61 -3.28 -6.34 4.83
N VAL A 62 -3.42 -7.16 3.78
CA VAL A 62 -4.29 -6.93 2.64
C VAL A 62 -5.43 -7.93 2.68
N ILE A 63 -6.66 -7.45 2.57
CA ILE A 63 -7.83 -8.29 2.41
C ILE A 63 -7.91 -8.69 0.94
N SER A 64 -7.80 -9.98 0.63
CA SER A 64 -8.17 -10.42 -0.72
C SER A 64 -9.69 -10.34 -0.86
N PRO A 65 -10.22 -9.72 -1.94
CA PRO A 65 -11.62 -9.88 -2.28
C PRO A 65 -11.84 -11.37 -2.49
N THR A 66 -12.55 -11.98 -1.56
CA THR A 66 -13.09 -13.32 -1.79
C THR A 66 -14.18 -13.07 -2.82
N SER A 67 -14.07 -13.62 -4.03
CA SER A 67 -15.03 -13.41 -5.15
C SER A 67 -16.44 -13.23 -4.60
N ARG A 68 -16.92 -11.99 -4.60
CA ARG A 68 -18.33 -11.67 -4.34
C ARG A 68 -19.08 -11.74 -5.66
#